data_AF-A0A931X0L6-F1
#
_entry.id   AF-A0A931X0L6-F1
#
_cell.length_a   1.000
_cell.length_b   1.000
_cell.length_c   1.000
_cell.angle_alpha   90.00
_cell.angle_beta   90.00
_cell.angle_gamma   90.00
#
_symmetry.space_group_name_H-M   'P 1'
#
loop_
_entity.id
_entity.type
_entity.pdbx_description
1 polymer ?
#
loop_
_entity_poly.entity_id
_entity_poly.type
_entity_poly.pdbx_seq_one_letter_code
_entity_poly.pdbx_strand_id
1 'polypeptide(L)'
;MISLGFQHVLTMFPATVLVALLTGFDPGVTLFASGLATVIALLGSGMRIPMYYGSSFSYIAAIRGVTVPAGAAAPNPALAPLAQVGIIGTAVVNVIAGLIVRSVGKAR
;
A
#
# COMPACT_ATOMS: atom_id res chain seq x y z
N MET A 1 19.30 14.29 11.75
CA MET A 1 18.23 13.27 11.64
C MET A 1 17.18 13.62 10.59
N ILE A 2 16.74 14.88 10.49
CA ILE A 2 15.80 15.32 9.43
C ILE A 2 16.32 15.02 8.01
N SER A 3 17.62 15.24 7.75
CA SER A 3 18.26 14.92 6.46
C SER A 3 18.14 13.43 6.07
N LEU A 4 18.28 12.51 7.03
CA LEU A 4 18.14 11.06 6.78
C LEU A 4 16.68 10.69 6.48
N GLY A 5 15.72 11.33 7.16
CA GLY A 5 14.30 11.17 6.85
C GLY A 5 13.97 11.64 5.44
N PHE A 6 14.54 12.76 5.02
CA PHE A 6 14.38 13.27 3.65
C PHE A 6 14.98 12.32 2.61
N GLN A 7 16.18 11.78 2.86
CA GLN A 7 16.77 10.74 2.00
C GLN A 7 15.87 9.51 1.90
N HIS A 8 15.25 9.08 3.01
CA HIS A 8 14.34 7.94 3.00
C HIS A 8 13.07 8.18 2.18
N VAL A 9 12.51 9.40 2.24
CA VAL A 9 11.37 9.77 1.40
C VAL A 9 11.77 9.75 -0.08
N LEU A 10 12.93 10.31 -0.42
CA LEU A 10 13.42 10.34 -1.80
C LEU A 10 13.68 8.94 -2.37
N THR A 11 14.13 7.98 -1.57
CA THR A 11 14.35 6.61 -2.04
C THR A 11 13.05 5.83 -2.22
N MET A 12 12.03 6.08 -1.39
CA MET A 12 10.74 5.38 -1.47
C MET A 12 9.77 6.01 -2.48
N PHE A 13 9.92 7.30 -2.78
CA PHE A 13 9.04 8.06 -3.67
C PHE A 13 8.89 7.45 -5.08
N PRO A 14 9.96 7.09 -5.82
CA PRO A 14 9.82 6.60 -7.20
C PRO A 14 9.00 5.33 -7.29
N ALA A 15 9.17 4.40 -6.34
CA ALA A 15 8.43 3.15 -6.30
C ALA A 15 6.93 3.40 -6.04
N THR A 16 6.60 4.24 -5.05
CA THR A 16 5.21 4.56 -4.70
C THR A 16 4.48 5.27 -5.85
N VAL A 17 5.13 6.25 -6.49
CA VAL A 17 4.58 6.99 -7.63
C VAL A 17 4.46 6.11 -8.87
N LEU A 18 5.46 5.27 -9.15
CA LEU A 18 5.42 4.37 -10.31
C LEU A 18 4.20 3.44 -10.26
N VAL A 19 3.92 2.84 -9.10
CA VAL A 19 2.74 1.99 -8.95
C VAL A 19 1.46 2.79 -9.16
N ALA A 20 1.34 3.97 -8.57
CA ALA A 20 0.16 4.82 -8.72
C ALA A 20 -0.13 5.12 -10.21
N LEU A 21 0.91 5.49 -10.97
CA LEU A 21 0.81 5.76 -12.40
C LEU A 21 0.41 4.51 -13.19
N LEU A 22 0.98 3.35 -12.88
CA LEU A 22 0.67 2.08 -13.56
C LEU A 22 -0.74 1.55 -13.25
N THR A 23 -1.28 1.87 -12.07
CA THR A 23 -2.63 1.47 -11.66
C THR A 23 -3.70 2.49 -12.00
N GLY A 24 -3.31 3.69 -12.45
CA GLY A 24 -4.24 4.79 -12.74
C GLY A 24 -4.78 5.49 -11.50
N PHE A 25 -4.09 5.39 -10.36
CA PHE A 25 -4.44 6.13 -9.15
C PHE A 25 -3.72 7.48 -9.09
N ASP A 26 -4.32 8.45 -8.39
CA ASP A 26 -3.68 9.74 -8.18
C ASP A 26 -2.41 9.59 -7.33
N PRO A 27 -1.23 10.02 -7.81
CA PRO A 27 0.02 9.91 -7.07
C PRO A 27 0.01 10.69 -5.75
N GLY A 28 -0.67 11.84 -5.70
CA GLY A 28 -0.78 12.68 -4.50
C GLY A 28 -1.55 11.97 -3.39
N VAL A 29 -2.71 11.40 -3.71
CA VAL A 29 -3.50 10.59 -2.78
C VAL A 29 -2.73 9.36 -2.33
N THR A 30 -2.02 8.69 -3.24
CA THR A 30 -1.24 7.49 -2.93
C THR A 30 -0.08 7.79 -1.99
N LEU A 31 0.66 8.89 -2.23
CA LEU A 31 1.73 9.35 -1.35
C LEU A 31 1.21 9.78 0.02
N PHE A 32 0.09 10.51 0.06
CA PHE A 32 -0.54 10.91 1.31
C PHE A 32 -0.97 9.69 2.14
N ALA A 33 -1.63 8.73 1.52
CA ALA A 33 -2.06 7.49 2.19
C ALA A 33 -0.87 6.67 2.70
N SER A 34 0.21 6.56 1.91
CA SER A 34 1.46 5.89 2.30
C SER A 34 2.14 6.56 3.51
N GLY A 35 2.21 7.90 3.51
CA GLY A 35 2.74 8.67 4.64
C GLY A 35 1.88 8.49 5.90
N LEU A 36 0.56 8.59 5.75
CA LEU A 36 -0.38 8.39 6.85
C LEU A 36 -0.31 6.97 7.43
N ALA A 37 -0.27 5.95 6.58
CA ALA A 37 -0.14 4.55 6.99
C ALA A 37 1.17 4.31 7.76
N THR A 38 2.27 4.93 7.31
CA THR A 38 3.57 4.86 8.00
C THR A 38 3.48 5.47 9.41
N VAL A 39 2.85 6.65 9.55
CA VAL A 39 2.64 7.27 10.87
C VAL A 39 1.78 6.40 11.78
N ILE A 40 0.67 5.86 11.26
CA ILE A 40 -0.23 4.97 12.02
C ILE A 40 0.52 3.71 12.49
N ALA A 41 1.34 3.09 11.64
CA ALA A 41 2.10 1.89 12.00
C ALA A 41 3.22 2.17 13.02
N LEU A 42 3.90 3.31 12.91
CA LEU A 42 4.90 3.74 13.89
C LEU A 42 4.25 3.97 15.26
N LEU A 43 3.12 4.67 15.31
CA LEU A 43 2.39 4.89 16.57
C LEU A 43 1.80 3.59 17.13
N GLY A 44 1.21 2.75 16.27
CA GLY A 44 0.61 1.46 16.67
C GLY A 44 1.63 0.44 17.18
N SER A 45 2.88 0.50 16.72
CA SER A 45 3.97 -0.36 17.21
C SER A 45 4.72 0.22 18.41
N GLY A 46 4.30 1.38 18.94
CA GLY A 46 5.00 2.08 20.02
C GLY A 46 6.40 2.54 19.61
N MET A 47 6.57 2.91 18.34
CA MET A 47 7.83 3.34 17.71
C MET A 47 8.96 2.29 17.77
N ARG A 48 8.62 1.01 17.98
CA ARG A 48 9.61 -0.08 18.07
C ARG A 48 10.02 -0.62 16.71
N ILE A 49 9.15 -0.50 15.71
CA ILE A 49 9.34 -1.08 14.38
C ILE A 49 9.43 0.07 13.36
N PRO A 50 10.65 0.50 12.97
CA PRO A 50 10.85 1.62 12.05
C PRO A 50 10.65 1.18 10.59
N MET A 51 9.39 0.95 10.20
CA MET A 51 9.01 0.50 8.85
C MET A 51 8.24 1.59 8.09
N TYR A 52 8.59 1.77 6.81
CA TYR A 52 7.85 2.61 5.86
C TYR A 52 6.85 1.79 5.05
N TYR A 53 5.63 2.29 4.88
CA TYR A 53 4.55 1.62 4.16
C TYR A 53 4.32 2.26 2.78
N GLY A 54 4.99 1.72 1.74
CA GLY A 54 4.85 2.15 0.34
C GLY A 54 3.90 1.28 -0.52
N SER A 55 3.79 1.61 -1.80
CA SER A 55 2.97 0.85 -2.76
C SER A 55 3.55 -0.54 -3.04
N SER A 56 2.70 -1.57 -3.02
CA SER A 56 3.10 -2.96 -3.29
C SER A 56 2.98 -3.31 -4.78
N PHE A 57 4.10 -3.71 -5.39
CA PHE A 57 4.16 -4.03 -6.83
C PHE A 57 3.35 -5.28 -7.20
N SER A 58 3.10 -6.16 -6.23
CA SER A 58 2.23 -7.33 -6.39
C SER A 58 0.80 -6.99 -6.81
N TYR A 59 0.32 -5.78 -6.52
CA TYR A 59 -1.02 -5.35 -6.89
C TYR A 59 -1.14 -4.87 -8.34
N ILE A 60 -0.04 -4.62 -9.06
CA ILE A 60 -0.10 -4.08 -10.42
C ILE A 60 -0.89 -5.02 -11.34
N ALA A 61 -0.54 -6.31 -11.35
CA ALA A 61 -1.19 -7.30 -12.20
C ALA A 61 -2.67 -7.48 -11.84
N ALA A 62 -2.98 -7.55 -10.53
CA ALA A 62 -4.34 -7.72 -10.04
C ALA A 62 -5.23 -6.51 -10.37
N ILE A 63 -4.75 -5.29 -10.10
CA ILE A 63 -5.50 -4.07 -10.38
C ILE A 63 -5.72 -3.94 -11.89
N ARG A 64 -4.68 -4.10 -12.71
CA ARG A 64 -4.84 -4.02 -14.18
C ARG A 64 -5.76 -5.10 -14.74
N GLY A 65 -5.75 -6.31 -14.18
CA GLY A 65 -6.66 -7.38 -14.57
C GLY A 65 -8.14 -7.05 -14.32
N VAL A 66 -8.43 -6.19 -13.35
CA VAL A 66 -9.79 -5.74 -13.04
C VAL A 66 -10.14 -4.42 -13.73
N THR A 67 -9.18 -3.51 -13.89
CA THR A 67 -9.43 -2.15 -14.38
C THR A 67 -9.19 -1.95 -15.86
N VAL A 68 -8.56 -2.89 -16.56
CA VAL A 68 -8.31 -2.80 -18.01
C VAL A 68 -9.25 -3.76 -18.75
N PRO A 69 -10.35 -3.27 -19.36
CA PRO A 69 -11.24 -4.10 -20.16
C PRO A 69 -10.51 -4.79 -21.32
N ALA A 70 -11.05 -5.91 -21.80
CA ALA A 70 -10.53 -6.61 -22.97
C ALA A 70 -10.45 -5.66 -24.18
N GLY A 71 -9.25 -5.50 -24.75
CA GLY A 71 -8.98 -4.60 -25.87
C GLY A 71 -8.62 -3.16 -25.50
N ALA A 72 -8.60 -2.80 -24.21
CA ALA A 72 -8.16 -1.48 -23.76
C ALA A 72 -6.66 -1.45 -23.42
N ALA A 73 -6.00 -0.32 -23.67
CA ALA A 73 -4.59 -0.12 -23.32
C ALA A 73 -4.40 0.49 -21.91
N ALA A 74 -5.43 1.17 -21.38
CA ALA A 74 -5.35 1.95 -20.15
C ALA A 74 -6.43 1.54 -19.13
N PRO A 75 -6.18 1.76 -17.81
CA PRO A 75 -7.17 1.54 -16.76
C PRO A 75 -8.41 2.41 -16.95
N ASN A 76 -9.60 1.83 -16.78
CA ASN A 76 -10.86 2.56 -16.74
C ASN A 76 -11.14 3.06 -15.30
N PRO A 77 -11.22 4.38 -15.06
CA PRO A 77 -11.50 4.94 -13.74
C PRO A 77 -12.81 4.45 -13.13
N ALA A 78 -13.82 4.11 -13.94
CA ALA A 78 -15.10 3.59 -13.44
C ALA A 78 -14.96 2.23 -12.73
N LEU A 79 -13.89 1.47 -13.01
CA LEU A 79 -13.60 0.17 -12.41
C LEU A 79 -12.65 0.27 -11.21
N ALA A 80 -12.09 1.46 -10.94
CA ALA A 80 -11.21 1.69 -9.79
C ALA A 80 -11.84 1.32 -8.44
N PRO A 81 -13.15 1.61 -8.18
CA PRO A 81 -13.79 1.19 -6.93
C PRO A 81 -13.81 -0.33 -6.74
N LEU A 82 -13.96 -1.12 -7.81
CA LEU A 82 -13.95 -2.58 -7.72
C LEU A 82 -12.57 -3.09 -7.30
N ALA A 83 -11.50 -2.53 -7.86
CA ALA A 83 -10.14 -2.85 -7.44
C ALA A 83 -9.88 -2.46 -5.97
N GLN A 84 -10.43 -1.33 -5.51
CA GLN A 84 -10.33 -0.87 -4.12
C GLN A 84 -11.01 -1.83 -3.13
N VAL A 85 -12.15 -2.43 -3.48
CA VAL A 85 -12.77 -3.47 -2.64
C VAL A 85 -11.83 -4.66 -2.45
N GLY A 86 -11.14 -5.09 -3.52
CA GLY A 86 -10.11 -6.13 -3.42
C GLY A 86 -8.97 -5.75 -2.48
N ILE A 87 -8.48 -4.51 -2.57
CA ILE A 87 -7.44 -3.98 -1.67
C ILE A 87 -7.93 -4.00 -0.21
N ILE A 88 -9.15 -3.55 0.06
CA ILE A 88 -9.73 -3.62 1.41
C ILE A 88 -9.84 -5.07 1.89
N GLY A 89 -10.23 -6.00 1.00
CA GLY A 89 -10.26 -7.43 1.30
C GLY A 89 -8.91 -7.97 1.76
N THR A 90 -7.82 -7.62 1.07
CA THR A 90 -6.46 -8.01 1.49
C THR A 90 -6.06 -7.42 2.84
N ALA A 91 -6.51 -6.21 3.17
CA ALA A 91 -6.27 -5.61 4.49
C ALA A 91 -6.95 -6.42 5.60
N VAL A 92 -8.20 -6.86 5.38
CA VAL A 92 -8.91 -7.74 6.31
C VAL A 92 -8.17 -9.07 6.49
N VAL A 93 -7.71 -9.68 5.40
CA VAL A 93 -6.91 -10.91 5.45
C VAL A 93 -5.64 -10.72 6.28
N ASN A 94 -4.93 -9.62 6.09
CA ASN A 94 -3.71 -9.32 6.87
C ASN A 94 -3.99 -9.10 8.36
N VAL A 95 -5.12 -8.45 8.71
CA VAL A 95 -5.54 -8.30 10.10
C VAL A 95 -5.83 -9.67 10.73
N ILE A 96 -6.57 -10.54 10.03
CA ILE A 96 -6.86 -11.90 10.50
C ILE A 96 -5.56 -12.68 10.70
N ALA A 97 -4.64 -12.64 9.73
CA ALA A 97 -3.33 -13.28 9.85
C ALA A 97 -2.56 -12.76 11.08
N GLY A 98 -2.56 -11.44 11.31
CA GLY A 98 -1.96 -10.84 12.50
C GLY A 98 -2.59 -11.30 13.81
N LEU A 99 -3.92 -11.46 13.86
CA LEU A 99 -4.64 -11.98 15.03
C LEU A 99 -4.32 -13.46 15.29
N ILE A 100 -4.19 -14.28 14.24
CA ILE A 100 -3.78 -15.69 14.35
C ILE A 100 -2.36 -15.78 14.90
N VAL A 101 -1.43 -14.98 14.37
CA VAL A 101 -0.04 -14.94 14.87
C VAL A 101 -0.02 -14.50 16.33
N ARG A 102 -0.87 -13.55 16.73
CA ARG A 102 -0.99 -13.11 18.12
C ARG A 102 -1.56 -14.20 19.04
N SER A 103 -2.51 -15.01 18.58
CA SER A 103 -3.17 -16.03 19.41
C SER A 103 -2.34 -17.32 19.56
N VAL A 104 -1.65 -17.73 18.50
CA VAL A 104 -0.81 -18.95 18.47
C VAL A 104 0.63 -18.66 18.87
N GLY A 105 1.09 -17.41 18.71
CA GLY A 105 2.45 -16.99 19.05
C GLY A 105 2.75 -17.18 20.53
N LYS A 106 3.70 -18.06 20.84
CA LYS A 106 4.16 -18.28 22.22
C LYS A 106 4.87 -17.02 22.72
N ALA A 107 4.44 -16.52 23.89
CA ALA A 107 5.20 -15.54 24.65
C ALA A 107 6.52 -16.19 25.05
N ARG A 108 7.61 -15.78 24.41
CA ARG A 108 8.96 -15.97 24.94
C ARG A 108 9.37 -14.68 25.64
#